data_AF-A0A2I0QC88-F1
#
_entry.id   AF-A0A2I0QC88-F1
#
_cell.length_a   1.000
_cell.length_b   1.000
_cell.length_c   1.000
_cell.angle_alpha   90.00
_cell.angle_beta   90.00
_cell.angle_gamma   90.00
#
_symmetry.space_group_name_H-M   'P 1'
#
loop_
_entity.id
_entity.type
_entity.pdbx_description
1 polymer ?
#
loop_
_entity_poly.entity_id
_entity_poly.type
_entity_poly.pdbx_seq_one_letter_code
_entity_poly.pdbx_strand_id
1 'polypeptide(L)'
;MKFEGKTKEYLVLDTIESKNFNILNEVIESSLSILWFESNDNILIIDGNSCVFNKNEIVFLTEFHKLKIVSVNKIRFIRFNR
;
A
#
# COMPACT_ATOMS: atom_id res chain seq x y z
N MET A 1 11.76 -4.97 -3.35
CA MET A 1 12.55 -5.82 -2.45
C MET A 1 11.61 -6.54 -1.51
N LYS A 2 11.78 -7.85 -1.34
CA LYS A 2 11.00 -8.68 -0.42
C LYS A 2 11.95 -9.45 0.48
N PHE A 3 11.72 -9.42 1.78
CA PHE A 3 12.46 -10.14 2.81
C PHE A 3 11.50 -11.04 3.58
N GLU A 4 11.87 -12.30 3.73
CA GLU A 4 11.18 -13.28 4.56
C GLU A 4 12.19 -13.92 5.51
N GLY A 5 11.93 -13.82 6.82
CA GLY A 5 12.77 -14.39 7.87
C GLY A 5 12.37 -15.83 8.21
N LYS A 6 13.21 -16.49 9.01
CA LYS A 6 12.98 -17.89 9.44
C LYS A 6 11.82 -18.01 10.44
N THR A 7 11.48 -16.92 11.10
CA THR A 7 10.42 -16.82 12.12
C THR A 7 9.18 -16.14 11.56
N LYS A 8 9.00 -16.20 10.23
CA LYS A 8 7.91 -15.59 9.46
C LYS A 8 7.93 -14.06 9.48
N GLU A 9 9.06 -13.41 9.77
CA GLU A 9 9.19 -11.98 9.53
C GLU A 9 8.99 -11.69 8.06
N TYR A 10 8.23 -10.65 7.75
CA TYR A 10 7.91 -10.25 6.39
C TYR A 10 8.15 -8.76 6.26
N LEU A 11 8.93 -8.37 5.25
CA LEU A 11 9.12 -6.97 4.89
C LEU A 11 9.16 -6.83 3.36
N VAL A 12 8.29 -6.00 2.84
CA VAL A 12 8.27 -5.61 1.43
C VAL A 12 8.47 -4.12 1.33
N LEU A 13 9.36 -3.73 0.42
CA LEU A 13 9.52 -2.37 -0.07
C LEU A 13 9.34 -2.40 -1.58
N ASP A 14 8.37 -1.66 -2.08
CA ASP A 14 8.09 -1.60 -3.51
C ASP A 14 7.69 -0.18 -3.97
N THR A 15 7.65 0.01 -5.28
CA THR A 15 7.09 1.20 -5.90
C THR A 15 5.89 0.79 -6.74
N ILE A 16 4.72 1.31 -6.35
CA ILE A 16 3.47 1.05 -7.03
C ILE A 16 3.24 2.16 -8.04
N GLU A 17 3.10 1.74 -9.28
CA GLU A 17 2.75 2.57 -10.42
C GLU A 17 1.46 2.03 -11.04
N SER A 18 0.84 2.79 -11.93
CA SER A 18 -0.44 2.43 -12.59
C SER A 18 -0.47 1.04 -13.22
N LYS A 19 0.68 0.43 -13.51
CA LYS A 19 0.82 -0.90 -14.12
C LYS A 19 0.99 -2.06 -13.13
N ASN A 20 1.25 -1.79 -11.84
CA ASN A 20 1.66 -2.83 -10.88
C ASN A 20 1.04 -2.62 -9.49
N PHE A 21 -0.28 -2.73 -9.38
CA PHE A 21 -1.01 -2.61 -8.10
C PHE A 21 -1.44 -3.94 -7.48
N ASN A 22 -1.11 -5.07 -8.09
CA ASN A 22 -1.58 -6.39 -7.64
C ASN A 22 -1.13 -6.70 -6.20
N ILE A 23 0.02 -6.18 -5.77
CA ILE A 23 0.56 -6.38 -4.42
C ILE A 23 -0.34 -5.84 -3.32
N LEU A 24 -1.20 -4.86 -3.62
CA LEU A 24 -2.13 -4.28 -2.64
C LEU A 24 -3.31 -5.19 -2.34
N ASN A 25 -3.66 -6.10 -3.27
CA ASN A 25 -4.77 -7.03 -3.12
C ASN A 25 -4.40 -8.28 -2.31
N GLU A 26 -3.10 -8.49 -2.04
CA GLU A 26 -2.66 -9.59 -1.18
C GLU A 26 -3.01 -9.28 0.27
N VAL A 27 -3.77 -10.17 0.90
CA VAL A 27 -4.06 -10.14 2.33
C VAL A 27 -3.00 -10.98 3.03
N ILE A 28 -2.19 -10.34 3.87
CA ILE A 28 -1.17 -10.99 4.67
C ILE A 28 -1.57 -10.85 6.14
N GLU A 29 -1.62 -11.98 6.84
CA GLU A 29 -2.05 -12.03 8.24
C GLU A 29 -1.17 -11.13 9.12
N SER A 30 -1.81 -10.35 10.00
CA SER A 30 -1.16 -9.40 10.89
C SER A 30 -0.29 -8.36 10.17
N SER A 31 -0.58 -8.06 8.90
CA SER A 31 0.17 -7.06 8.14
C SER A 31 -0.27 -5.62 8.39
N LEU A 32 0.73 -4.75 8.35
CA LEU A 32 0.60 -3.30 8.29
C LEU A 32 1.21 -2.83 6.97
N SER A 33 0.54 -1.89 6.32
CA SER A 33 0.98 -1.30 5.07
C SER A 33 1.10 0.21 5.21
N ILE A 34 2.12 0.78 4.59
CA ILE A 34 2.37 2.21 4.48
C ILE A 34 2.37 2.55 3.01
N LEU A 35 1.54 3.53 2.62
CA LEU A 35 1.55 4.13 1.31
C LEU A 35 2.04 5.57 1.45
N TRP A 36 3.14 5.88 0.75
CA TRP A 36 3.68 7.24 0.67
C TRP A 36 3.60 7.73 -0.78
N PHE A 37 2.82 8.78 -0.98
CA PHE A 37 2.50 9.29 -2.32
C PHE A 37 3.61 10.22 -2.83
N GLU A 38 4.20 9.93 -4.00
CA GLU A 38 5.26 10.75 -4.61
C GLU A 38 4.72 11.77 -5.65
N SER A 39 3.40 11.85 -5.80
CA SER A 39 2.70 12.64 -6.83
C SER A 39 1.38 13.19 -6.30
N ASN A 40 0.77 14.15 -7.00
CA ASN A 40 -0.54 14.71 -6.63
C ASN A 40 -1.70 13.92 -7.25
N ASP A 41 -2.92 14.20 -6.78
CA ASP A 41 -4.17 13.73 -7.36
C ASP A 41 -4.31 12.20 -7.44
N ASN A 42 -3.79 11.49 -6.43
CA ASN A 42 -3.97 10.03 -6.32
C ASN A 42 -5.34 9.74 -5.70
N ILE A 43 -6.13 8.90 -6.35
CA ILE A 43 -7.49 8.56 -5.92
C ILE A 43 -7.53 7.08 -5.55
N LEU A 44 -7.86 6.82 -4.28
CA LEU A 44 -8.01 5.49 -3.72
C LEU A 44 -9.38 5.39 -3.07
N ILE A 45 -10.01 4.23 -3.18
CA ILE A 45 -11.20 3.88 -2.42
C ILE A 45 -10.75 3.00 -1.26
N ILE A 46 -10.95 3.47 -0.04
CA ILE A 46 -10.62 2.77 1.20
C ILE A 46 -11.93 2.49 1.94
N ASP A 47 -12.27 1.22 2.10
CA ASP A 47 -13.51 0.76 2.76
C ASP A 47 -14.79 1.39 2.17
N GLY A 48 -14.76 1.61 0.85
CA GLY A 48 -15.87 2.22 0.10
C GLY A 48 -15.84 3.75 0.05
N ASN A 49 -14.96 4.41 0.80
CA ASN A 49 -14.82 5.87 0.80
C ASN A 49 -13.76 6.31 -0.20
N SER A 50 -14.09 7.30 -1.02
CA SER A 50 -13.13 7.92 -1.95
C SER A 50 -12.22 8.88 -1.20
N CYS A 51 -10.91 8.64 -1.29
CA CYS A 51 -9.86 9.44 -0.68
C CYS A 51 -8.93 9.97 -1.77
N VAL A 52 -8.60 11.26 -1.69
CA VAL A 52 -7.63 11.92 -2.58
C VAL A 52 -6.36 12.18 -1.79
N PHE A 53 -5.22 11.77 -2.35
CA PHE A 53 -3.91 11.94 -1.74
C PHE A 53 -2.95 12.69 -2.64
N ASN A 54 -2.26 13.66 -2.04
CA ASN A 54 -1.26 14.50 -2.67
C ASN A 54 0.17 14.09 -2.32
N LYS A 55 1.14 14.73 -2.99
CA LYS A 55 2.56 14.44 -2.79
C LYS A 55 2.96 14.61 -1.33
N ASN A 56 3.72 13.65 -0.83
CA ASN A 56 4.22 13.53 0.54
C ASN A 56 3.19 13.19 1.62
N GLU A 57 1.94 12.96 1.25
CA GLU A 57 0.99 12.38 2.20
C GLU A 57 1.32 10.90 2.42
N ILE A 58 0.99 10.43 3.61
CA ILE A 58 1.25 9.05 4.04
C ILE A 58 -0.02 8.51 4.67
N VAL A 59 -0.42 7.31 4.27
CA VAL A 59 -1.51 6.57 4.90
C VAL A 59 -1.01 5.22 5.42
N PHE A 60 -1.49 4.87 6.61
CA PHE A 60 -1.23 3.61 7.27
C PHE A 60 -2.47 2.74 7.19
N LEU A 61 -2.31 1.51 6.75
CA LEU A 61 -3.40 0.55 6.56
C LEU A 61 -3.09 -0.74 7.31
N THR A 62 -4.14 -1.40 7.77
CA THR A 62 -4.09 -2.75 8.33
C THR A 62 -4.63 -3.75 7.30
N GLU A 63 -4.41 -5.04 7.55
CA GLU A 63 -4.97 -6.15 6.77
C GLU A 63 -6.51 -6.11 6.61
N PHE A 64 -7.23 -5.37 7.46
CA PHE A 64 -8.68 -5.28 7.43
C PHE A 64 -9.22 -4.24 6.44
N HIS A 65 -8.38 -3.32 5.97
CA HIS A 65 -8.81 -2.26 5.04
C HIS A 65 -8.94 -2.82 3.63
N LYS A 66 -10.09 -2.61 3.00
CA LYS A 66 -10.33 -2.94 1.59
C LYS A 66 -9.92 -1.77 0.72
N LEU A 67 -8.87 -1.98 -0.07
CA LEU A 67 -8.33 -0.96 -0.96
C LEU A 67 -8.73 -1.22 -2.42
N LYS A 68 -9.15 -0.18 -3.12
CA LYS A 68 -9.29 -0.18 -4.57
C LYS A 68 -8.63 1.08 -5.15
N ILE A 69 -7.69 0.87 -6.06
CA ILE A 69 -7.03 1.98 -6.77
C ILE A 69 -7.94 2.47 -7.90
N VAL A 70 -8.17 3.78 -7.94
CA VAL A 70 -8.86 4.46 -9.05
C VAL A 70 -7.86 5.13 -9.97
N SER A 71 -6.94 5.90 -9.42
CA SER A 71 -5.87 6.57 -10.17
C SER A 71 -4.66 6.77 -9.27
N VAL A 72 -3.50 6.26 -9.67
CA VAL A 72 -2.24 6.50 -8.96
C VAL A 72 -1.13 6.68 -9.98
N ASN A 73 -0.22 7.60 -9.69
CA ASN A 73 0.97 7.79 -10.51
C ASN A 73 2.13 6.99 -9.92
N LYS A 74 2.56 7.39 -8.72
CA LYS A 74 3.71 6.77 -8.06
C LYS A 74 3.57 6.80 -6.54
N ILE A 75 3.66 5.61 -5.94
CA ILE A 75 3.54 5.40 -4.50
C ILE A 75 4.71 4.56 -4.02
N ARG A 76 5.39 4.99 -2.96
CA ARG A 76 6.28 4.13 -2.19
C ARG A 76 5.46 3.28 -1.25
N PHE A 77 5.65 1.98 -1.35
CA PHE A 77 4.91 1.00 -0.59
C PHE A 77 5.82 0.24 0.36
N ILE A 78 5.40 0.15 1.61
CA ILE A 78 6.06 -0.65 2.62
C ILE A 78 5.01 -1.56 3.23
N ARG A 79 5.26 -2.86 3.35
CA ARG A 79 4.40 -3.79 4.08
C ARG A 79 5.23 -4.69 4.97
N PHE A 80 4.78 -4.87 6.19
CA PHE A 80 5.44 -5.72 7.18
C PHE A 80 4.41 -6.35 8.10
N ASN A 81 4.73 -7.49 8.72
CA ASN A 81 3.92 -8.09 9.77
C ASN A 81 4.43 -7.72 11.16
N ARG A 82 3.54 -7.83 12.15
CA ARG A 82 3.87 -7.64 13.58
C ARG A 82 4.61 -8.85 14.16
#